data_AF-A0A7X2PN74-F1
#
_entry.id   AF-A0A7X2PN74-F1
#
_cell.length_a   1.000
_cell.length_b   1.000
_cell.length_c   1.000
_cell.angle_alpha   90.00
_cell.angle_beta   90.00
_cell.angle_gamma   90.00
#
_symmetry.space_group_name_H-M   'P 1'
#
loop_
_entity.id
_entity.type
_entity.pdbx_description
1 polymer ?
#
loop_
_entity_poly.entity_id
_entity_poly.type
_entity_poly.pdbx_seq_one_letter_code
_entity_poly.pdbx_strand_id
1 'polypeptide(L)'
;MNWQRFAGVLGGMAIGLGIFTFTYARGGSYLTNDPAACANCHIMQSQYAGWMKASHRRAAVCNDCHAPHDVFGKYTTKALNGFFHSWAFTTGWFPENIRITARNRRITEEACLHCHAEITSSIRAIQGHQASESCLACHREVGHH
;
A
#
# COMPACT_ATOMS: atom_id res chain seq x y z
N MET A 1 36.35 -3.60 -28.70
CA MET A 1 35.61 -2.47 -29.32
C MET A 1 34.13 -2.78 -29.58
N ASN A 2 33.76 -3.97 -30.10
CA ASN A 2 32.35 -4.28 -30.41
C ASN A 2 31.46 -4.48 -29.17
N TRP A 3 31.99 -5.06 -28.09
CA TRP A 3 31.26 -5.29 -26.83
C TRP A 3 30.69 -4.01 -26.21
N GLN A 4 31.44 -2.90 -26.22
CA GLN A 4 31.00 -1.62 -25.67
C GLN A 4 29.80 -1.04 -26.43
N ARG A 5 29.75 -1.24 -27.76
CA ARG A 5 28.62 -0.81 -28.60
C ARG A 5 27.38 -1.64 -28.30
N PHE A 6 27.52 -2.96 -28.19
CA PHE A 6 26.40 -3.84 -27.79
C PHE A 6 25.89 -3.53 -26.39
N ALA A 7 26.78 -3.35 -25.41
CA ALA A 7 26.41 -2.96 -24.06
C ALA A 7 25.69 -1.60 -24.04
N GLY A 8 26.15 -0.62 -24.84
CA GLY A 8 25.51 0.68 -24.97
C GLY A 8 24.10 0.59 -25.56
N VAL A 9 23.91 -0.20 -26.63
CA VAL A 9 22.59 -0.39 -27.25
C VAL A 9 21.62 -1.08 -26.28
N LEU A 10 22.04 -2.18 -25.65
CA LEU A 10 21.21 -2.90 -24.68
C LEU A 10 20.87 -2.03 -23.47
N GLY A 11 21.84 -1.28 -22.95
CA GLY A 11 21.62 -0.32 -21.86
C GLY A 11 20.63 0.78 -22.25
N GLY A 12 20.77 1.37 -23.44
CA GLY A 12 19.85 2.38 -23.95
C GLY A 12 18.42 1.84 -24.12
N MET A 13 18.27 0.62 -24.66
CA MET A 13 16.97 -0.04 -24.77
C MET A 13 16.36 -0.31 -23.40
N ALA A 14 17.13 -0.82 -22.44
CA ALA A 14 16.65 -1.09 -21.09
C ALA A 14 16.20 0.19 -20.37
N ILE A 15 16.98 1.27 -20.46
CA ILE A 15 16.63 2.57 -19.89
C ILE A 15 15.38 3.15 -20.56
N GLY A 16 15.32 3.12 -21.90
CA GLY A 16 14.18 3.62 -22.67
C GLY A 16 12.89 2.87 -22.32
N LEU A 17 12.93 1.55 -22.28
CA LEU A 17 11.80 0.71 -21.86
C LEU A 17 11.42 0.97 -20.40
N GLY A 18 12.39 1.12 -19.50
CA GLY A 18 12.16 1.45 -18.10
C GLY A 18 11.44 2.79 -17.92
N ILE A 19 11.93 3.85 -18.57
CA ILE A 19 11.32 5.18 -18.53
C ILE A 19 9.92 5.17 -19.16
N PHE A 20 9.76 4.53 -20.32
CA PHE A 20 8.46 4.41 -20.98
C PHE A 20 7.46 3.69 -20.09
N THR A 21 7.84 2.54 -19.50
CA THR A 21 6.98 1.78 -18.61
C THR A 21 6.62 2.58 -17.37
N PHE A 22 7.60 3.23 -16.73
CA PHE A 22 7.36 4.03 -15.53
C PHE A 22 6.42 5.22 -15.80
N THR A 23 6.59 5.91 -16.92
CA THR A 23 5.75 7.06 -17.27
C THR A 23 4.34 6.62 -17.70
N TYR A 24 4.24 5.61 -18.57
CA TYR A 24 2.97 5.05 -19.03
C TYR A 24 2.13 4.49 -17.86
N ALA A 25 2.77 3.80 -16.91
CA ALA A 25 2.12 3.28 -15.72
C ALA A 25 1.90 4.32 -14.62
N ARG A 26 2.19 5.61 -14.86
CA ARG A 26 2.06 6.70 -13.88
C ARG A 26 2.84 6.44 -12.58
N GLY A 27 4.05 5.88 -12.68
CA GLY A 27 4.89 5.46 -11.55
C GLY A 27 5.08 6.54 -10.47
N GLY A 28 5.23 7.80 -10.87
CA GLY A 28 5.36 8.93 -9.93
C GLY A 28 4.16 9.12 -9.01
N SER A 29 2.94 8.77 -9.45
CA SER A 29 1.72 8.90 -8.63
C SER A 29 1.77 8.01 -7.38
N TYR A 30 2.45 6.86 -7.45
CA TYR A 30 2.61 5.95 -6.31
C TYR A 30 3.53 6.50 -5.22
N LEU A 31 4.33 7.53 -5.49
CA LEU A 31 5.13 8.22 -4.47
C LEU A 31 4.29 9.17 -3.61
N THR A 32 3.08 9.51 -4.07
CA THR A 32 2.18 10.46 -3.39
C THR A 32 1.19 9.74 -2.45
N ASN A 33 0.27 10.53 -1.87
CA ASN A 33 -0.85 10.06 -1.05
C ASN A 33 -2.21 10.18 -1.75
N ASP A 34 -2.25 10.51 -3.04
CA ASP A 34 -3.52 10.60 -3.77
C ASP A 34 -4.22 9.22 -3.81
N PRO A 35 -5.41 9.06 -3.20
CA PRO A 35 -6.11 7.79 -3.19
C PRO A 35 -6.54 7.35 -4.61
N ALA A 36 -6.70 8.27 -5.56
CA ALA A 36 -7.00 7.92 -6.95
C ALA A 36 -5.84 7.14 -7.61
N ALA A 37 -4.60 7.32 -7.15
CA ALA A 37 -3.45 6.58 -7.65
C ALA A 37 -3.54 5.07 -7.34
N CYS A 38 -4.20 4.69 -6.24
CA CYS A 38 -4.43 3.28 -5.91
C CYS A 38 -5.33 2.59 -6.95
N ALA A 39 -6.24 3.33 -7.58
CA ALA A 39 -7.15 2.83 -8.59
C ALA A 39 -6.58 2.87 -10.03
N ASN A 40 -5.30 3.25 -10.21
CA ASN A 40 -4.64 3.16 -11.52
C ASN A 40 -4.58 1.72 -12.06
N CYS A 41 -4.63 0.72 -11.17
CA CYS A 41 -4.76 -0.69 -11.54
C CYS A 41 -6.21 -1.15 -11.35
N HIS A 42 -6.77 -1.83 -12.36
CA HIS A 42 -8.16 -2.32 -12.32
C HIS A 42 -8.45 -3.19 -11.08
N ILE A 43 -7.47 -3.96 -10.63
CA ILE A 43 -7.61 -4.90 -9.50
C ILE A 43 -7.86 -4.20 -8.16
N MET A 44 -7.51 -2.92 -8.06
CA MET A 44 -7.74 -2.09 -6.87
C MET A 44 -9.04 -1.28 -6.94
N GLN A 45 -9.78 -1.31 -8.05
CA GLN A 45 -10.99 -0.51 -8.23
C GLN A 45 -12.09 -0.87 -7.22
N SER A 46 -12.26 -2.14 -6.89
CA SER A 46 -13.22 -2.57 -5.85
C SER A 46 -12.83 -2.03 -4.47
N GLN A 47 -11.54 -2.07 -4.12
CA GLN A 47 -11.02 -1.55 -2.86
C GLN A 47 -11.20 -0.03 -2.76
N TYR A 48 -10.93 0.69 -3.86
CA TYR A 48 -11.16 2.12 -3.94
C TYR A 48 -12.65 2.48 -3.85
N ALA A 49 -13.52 1.74 -4.54
CA ALA A 49 -14.97 1.94 -4.47
C ALA A 49 -15.54 1.65 -3.08
N GLY A 50 -15.03 0.62 -2.40
CA GLY A 50 -15.38 0.30 -1.01
C GLY A 50 -14.94 1.41 -0.06
N TRP A 51 -13.71 1.94 -0.21
CA TRP A 51 -13.23 3.09 0.56
C TRP A 51 -14.08 4.34 0.32
N MET A 52 -14.47 4.61 -0.93
CA MET A 52 -15.35 5.74 -1.27
C MET A 52 -16.73 5.70 -0.59
N LYS A 53 -17.16 4.54 -0.08
CA LYS A 53 -18.41 4.38 0.68
C LYS A 53 -18.17 4.28 2.19
N ALA A 54 -16.92 4.10 2.62
CA ALA A 54 -16.56 3.88 4.00
C ALA A 54 -16.54 5.14 4.85
N SER A 55 -16.73 4.94 6.16
CA SER A 55 -16.74 6.01 7.17
C SER A 55 -15.44 6.82 7.14
N HIS A 56 -14.31 6.18 6.89
CA HIS A 56 -12.99 6.82 6.92
C HIS A 56 -12.68 7.68 5.71
N ARG A 57 -13.46 7.63 4.60
CA ARG A 57 -13.18 8.46 3.41
C ARG A 57 -13.11 9.96 3.69
N ARG A 58 -13.78 10.40 4.76
CA ARG A 58 -13.88 11.82 5.17
C ARG A 58 -12.71 12.26 6.06
N ALA A 59 -11.94 11.32 6.61
CA ALA A 59 -10.92 11.59 7.60
C ALA A 59 -9.53 11.05 7.23
N ALA A 60 -9.47 10.05 6.33
CA ALA A 60 -8.26 9.33 5.98
C ALA A 60 -8.25 8.93 4.50
N VAL A 61 -7.08 9.01 3.87
CA VAL A 61 -6.80 8.43 2.56
C VAL A 61 -6.16 7.06 2.70
N CYS A 62 -5.98 6.34 1.59
CA CYS A 62 -5.52 4.95 1.60
C CYS A 62 -4.23 4.73 2.41
N ASN A 63 -3.23 5.61 2.23
CA ASN A 63 -1.94 5.47 2.91
C ASN A 63 -1.98 5.82 4.41
N ASP A 64 -3.02 6.51 4.88
CA ASP A 64 -3.17 6.79 6.32
C ASP A 64 -3.53 5.50 7.09
N CYS A 65 -4.00 4.46 6.39
CA CYS A 65 -4.22 3.13 6.95
C CYS A 65 -3.21 2.08 6.43
N HIS A 66 -2.71 2.23 5.19
CA HIS A 66 -1.87 1.21 4.53
C HIS A 66 -0.37 1.53 4.53
N ALA A 67 0.05 2.62 5.15
CA ALA A 67 1.45 2.96 5.34
C ALA A 67 1.71 3.53 6.75
N PRO A 68 2.92 3.34 7.30
CA PRO A 68 3.31 4.00 8.55
C PRO A 68 3.27 5.52 8.43
N HIS A 69 3.06 6.20 9.57
CA HIS A 69 3.01 7.66 9.65
C HIS A 69 4.40 8.32 9.74
N ASP A 70 5.47 7.54 9.96
CA ASP A 70 6.84 8.02 9.86
C ASP A 70 7.35 7.97 8.41
N VAL A 71 8.19 8.94 8.03
CA VAL A 71 8.63 9.11 6.64
C VAL A 71 9.37 7.87 6.11
N PHE A 72 10.26 7.29 6.92
CA PHE A 72 11.10 6.17 6.50
C PHE A 72 10.28 4.89 6.32
N GLY A 73 9.45 4.55 7.30
CA GLY A 73 8.54 3.41 7.28
C GLY A 73 7.51 3.51 6.15
N LYS A 74 6.99 4.71 5.90
CA LYS A 74 6.09 5.00 4.78
C LYS A 74 6.72 4.64 3.44
N TYR A 75 7.86 5.24 3.10
CA TYR A 75 8.47 5.01 1.79
C TYR A 75 9.05 3.60 1.64
N THR A 76 9.54 3.00 2.72
CA THR A 76 9.97 1.59 2.72
C THR A 76 8.80 0.66 2.43
N THR A 77 7.65 0.89 3.08
CA THR A 77 6.43 0.08 2.85
C THR A 77 5.90 0.28 1.44
N LYS A 78 5.87 1.52 0.94
CA LYS A 78 5.45 1.83 -0.44
C LYS A 78 6.36 1.16 -1.47
N ALA A 79 7.68 1.18 -1.27
CA ALA A 79 8.63 0.54 -2.17
C ALA A 79 8.45 -0.98 -2.21
N LEU A 80 8.37 -1.62 -1.04
CA LEU A 80 8.20 -3.07 -0.95
C LEU A 80 6.85 -3.52 -1.53
N ASN A 81 5.75 -2.87 -1.14
CA ASN A 81 4.43 -3.18 -1.69
C ASN A 81 4.39 -2.92 -3.19
N GLY A 82 4.94 -1.79 -3.68
CA GLY A 82 5.03 -1.49 -5.10
C GLY A 82 5.79 -2.56 -5.89
N PHE A 83 6.93 -3.01 -5.38
CA PHE A 83 7.72 -4.08 -6.00
C PHE A 83 6.96 -5.40 -6.04
N PHE A 84 6.44 -5.88 -4.90
CA PHE A 84 5.75 -7.17 -4.84
C PHE A 84 4.42 -7.16 -5.59
N HIS A 85 3.68 -6.05 -5.61
CA HIS A 85 2.49 -5.91 -6.43
C HIS A 85 2.84 -5.96 -7.92
N SER A 86 3.86 -5.22 -8.35
CA SER A 86 4.30 -5.23 -9.75
C SER A 86 4.69 -6.64 -10.18
N TRP A 87 5.52 -7.33 -9.38
CA TRP A 87 5.94 -8.69 -9.69
C TRP A 87 4.77 -9.68 -9.69
N ALA A 88 3.91 -9.67 -8.66
CA ALA A 88 2.77 -10.59 -8.57
C ALA A 88 1.77 -10.38 -9.73
N PHE A 89 1.45 -9.12 -10.07
CA PHE A 89 0.50 -8.82 -11.14
C PHE A 89 1.10 -9.04 -12.55
N THR A 90 2.41 -8.85 -12.73
CA THR A 90 3.08 -9.20 -14.00
C THR A 90 3.17 -10.71 -14.19
N THR A 91 3.43 -11.48 -13.13
CA THR A 91 3.59 -12.94 -13.22
C THR A 91 2.28 -13.71 -13.08
N GLY A 92 1.19 -13.05 -12.67
CA GLY A 92 -0.06 -13.72 -12.32
C GLY A 92 0.00 -14.49 -11.00
N TRP A 93 1.05 -14.32 -10.20
CA TRP A 93 1.23 -15.05 -8.94
C TRP A 93 0.54 -14.35 -7.77
N PHE A 94 -0.79 -14.33 -7.80
CA PHE A 94 -1.63 -13.80 -6.72
C PHE A 94 -2.95 -14.58 -6.63
N PRO A 95 -3.56 -14.67 -5.43
CA PRO A 95 -4.89 -15.24 -5.29
C PRO A 95 -5.93 -14.28 -5.86
N GLU A 96 -6.97 -14.80 -6.51
CA GLU A 96 -8.07 -14.00 -7.07
C GLU A 96 -8.74 -13.12 -6.00
N ASN A 97 -8.93 -13.67 -4.80
CA ASN A 97 -9.33 -12.89 -3.62
C ASN A 97 -8.09 -12.36 -2.90
N ILE A 98 -7.70 -11.13 -3.23
CA ILE A 98 -6.55 -10.46 -2.59
C ILE A 98 -6.83 -10.24 -1.11
N ARG A 99 -5.89 -10.73 -0.29
CA ARG A 99 -5.89 -10.51 1.15
C ARG A 99 -4.66 -9.73 1.58
N ILE A 100 -4.85 -8.85 2.55
CA ILE A 100 -3.75 -8.13 3.18
C ILE A 100 -2.76 -9.11 3.82
N THR A 101 -1.46 -8.85 3.66
CA THR A 101 -0.42 -9.65 4.31
C THR A 101 -0.41 -9.38 5.82
N ALA A 102 0.17 -10.31 6.61
CA ALA A 102 0.30 -10.12 8.05
C ALA A 102 1.07 -8.84 8.42
N ARG A 103 2.10 -8.49 7.62
CA ARG A 103 2.86 -7.24 7.80
C ARG A 103 1.98 -6.02 7.58
N ASN A 104 1.30 -5.93 6.45
CA ASN A 104 0.48 -4.77 6.11
C ASN A 104 -0.72 -4.67 7.07
N ARG A 105 -1.26 -5.79 7.55
CA ARG A 105 -2.30 -5.79 8.58
C ARG A 105 -1.82 -5.14 9.88
N ARG A 106 -0.60 -5.42 10.34
CA ARG A 106 -0.05 -4.78 11.54
C ARG A 106 0.08 -3.26 11.36
N ILE A 107 0.54 -2.81 10.19
CA ILE A 107 0.62 -1.38 9.85
C ILE A 107 -0.77 -0.73 9.94
N THR A 108 -1.81 -1.40 9.42
CA THR A 108 -3.19 -0.92 9.50
C THR A 108 -3.71 -0.86 10.93
N GLU A 109 -3.45 -1.88 11.75
CA GLU A 109 -3.83 -1.87 13.17
C GLU A 109 -3.10 -0.77 13.95
N GLU A 110 -1.81 -0.56 13.70
CA GLU A 110 -1.04 0.54 14.27
C GLU A 110 -1.59 1.91 13.86
N ALA A 111 -2.06 2.06 12.62
CA ALA A 111 -2.73 3.27 12.17
C ALA A 111 -4.06 3.53 12.92
N CYS A 112 -4.85 2.48 13.19
CA CYS A 112 -6.04 2.60 14.05
C CYS A 112 -5.66 3.15 15.43
N LEU A 113 -4.64 2.58 16.06
CA LEU A 113 -4.16 3.01 17.38
C LEU A 113 -3.53 4.40 17.38
N HIS A 114 -2.91 4.80 16.26
CA HIS A 114 -2.34 6.13 16.10
C HIS A 114 -3.45 7.20 16.12
N CYS A 115 -4.47 7.05 15.29
CA CYS A 115 -5.55 8.03 15.18
C CYS A 115 -6.52 7.97 16.38
N HIS A 116 -6.74 6.79 16.96
CA HIS A 116 -7.64 6.58 18.09
C HIS A 116 -6.92 6.48 19.45
N ALA A 117 -5.71 7.04 19.56
CA ALA A 117 -4.89 6.95 20.77
C ALA A 117 -5.60 7.48 22.02
N GLU A 118 -6.35 8.58 21.91
CA GLU A 118 -7.08 9.19 23.02
C GLU A 118 -8.09 8.24 23.66
N ILE A 119 -8.79 7.44 22.83
CA ILE A 119 -9.84 6.52 23.30
C ILE A 119 -9.25 5.16 23.70
N THR A 120 -8.17 4.73 23.04
CA THR A 120 -7.61 3.38 23.21
C THR A 120 -6.51 3.28 24.26
N SER A 121 -5.82 4.37 24.57
CA SER A 121 -4.65 4.38 25.47
C SER A 121 -4.98 3.85 26.87
N SER A 122 -6.12 4.27 27.45
CA SER A 122 -6.57 3.83 28.78
C SER A 122 -6.94 2.35 28.81
N ILE A 123 -7.64 1.86 27.77
CA ILE A 123 -8.02 0.45 27.62
C ILE A 123 -6.76 -0.43 27.54
N ARG A 124 -5.77 0.00 26.75
CA ARG A 124 -4.51 -0.72 26.58
C ARG A 124 -3.67 -0.72 27.86
N ALA A 125 -3.69 0.38 28.63
CA ALA A 125 -3.01 0.43 29.92
C ALA A 125 -3.56 -0.61 30.91
N ILE A 126 -4.87 -0.89 30.86
CA ILE A 126 -5.53 -1.90 31.70
C ILE A 126 -5.23 -3.33 31.23
N GLN A 127 -5.21 -3.58 29.92
CA GLN A 127 -4.94 -4.93 29.37
C GLN A 127 -3.48 -5.38 29.51
N GLY A 128 -2.52 -4.47 29.71
CA GLY A 128 -1.11 -4.79 29.85
C GLY A 128 -0.49 -5.42 28.58
N HIS A 129 0.38 -6.42 28.74
CA HIS A 129 1.00 -7.18 27.63
C HIS A 129 0.12 -8.29 27.03
N GLN A 130 -1.15 -8.39 27.43
CA GLN A 130 -2.05 -9.34 26.79
C GLN A 130 -2.27 -8.95 25.33
N ALA A 131 -2.43 -9.94 24.44
CA ALA A 131 -2.69 -9.67 23.04
C ALA A 131 -3.96 -8.83 22.91
N SER A 132 -3.82 -7.56 22.52
CA SER A 132 -4.99 -6.72 22.25
C SER A 132 -5.72 -7.31 21.06
N GLU A 133 -7.02 -7.52 21.21
CA GLU A 133 -7.88 -7.94 20.10
C GLU A 133 -7.72 -6.97 18.91
N SER A 134 -7.73 -7.52 17.70
CA SER A 134 -7.63 -6.75 16.45
C SER A 134 -8.80 -5.77 16.35
N CYS A 135 -8.53 -4.50 16.05
CA CYS A 135 -9.57 -3.49 15.86
C CYS A 135 -10.55 -3.96 14.77
N LEU A 136 -9.99 -4.57 13.71
CA LEU A 136 -10.71 -5.11 12.56
C LEU A 136 -11.51 -6.38 12.87
N ALA A 137 -11.37 -7.00 14.05
CA ALA A 137 -12.19 -8.15 14.43
C ALA A 137 -13.67 -7.77 14.54
N CYS A 138 -13.94 -6.57 15.08
CA CYS A 138 -15.26 -5.96 15.22
C CYS A 138 -15.52 -4.87 14.16
N HIS A 139 -14.53 -4.04 13.85
CA HIS A 139 -14.66 -2.91 12.92
C HIS A 139 -14.29 -3.29 11.48
N ARG A 140 -15.02 -4.23 10.88
CA ARG A 140 -14.65 -4.87 9.61
C ARG A 140 -14.80 -3.99 8.37
N GLU A 141 -15.76 -3.07 8.37
CA GLU A 141 -16.16 -2.32 7.16
C GLU A 141 -15.60 -0.89 7.12
N VAL A 142 -14.75 -0.53 8.08
CA VAL A 142 -14.30 0.86 8.25
C VAL A 142 -13.44 1.40 7.10
N GLY A 143 -12.75 0.51 6.38
CA GLY A 143 -11.83 0.85 5.30
C GLY A 143 -12.36 0.55 3.89
N HIS A 144 -13.07 -0.57 3.73
CA HIS A 144 -13.58 -1.06 2.43
C HIS A 144 -14.93 -1.76 2.66
N HIS A 145 -16.06 -1.15 2.27
CA HIS A 145 -17.40 -1.78 2.27
C HIS A 145 -17.65 -2.62 1.01
#